data_AF-A0A7K3HC78-F1
#
_entry.id   AF-A0A7K3HC78-F1
#
_cell.length_a   1.000
_cell.length_b   1.000
_cell.length_c   1.000
_cell.angle_alpha   90.00
_cell.angle_beta   90.00
_cell.angle_gamma   90.00
#
_symmetry.space_group_name_H-M   'P 1'
#
loop_
_entity.id
_entity.type
_entity.pdbx_description
1 polymer ?
#
loop_
_entity_poly.entity_id
_entity_poly.type
_entity_poly.pdbx_seq_one_letter_code
_entity_poly.pdbx_strand_id
1 'polypeptide(L)'
;MLGLAPRAPHRTVRYGPHPSQLIDYHLPDGTPGLRVTILHGGFWREAYDRTHLSPLAAALAREGCAVALAEYRRVGGGGGWPATFEDVSRIVVTAWGE
;
A
#
# COMPACT_ATOMS: atom_id res chain seq x y z
N MET A 1 3.67 13.64 -14.71
CA MET A 1 3.79 13.74 -13.24
C MET A 1 3.64 12.32 -12.69
N LEU A 2 4.50 11.89 -11.75
CA LEU A 2 4.77 10.48 -11.37
C LEU A 2 5.27 9.65 -12.58
N GLY A 3 6.46 9.99 -13.09
CA GLY A 3 6.97 9.51 -14.38
C GLY A 3 7.66 8.14 -14.37
N LEU A 4 7.72 7.45 -13.23
CA LEU A 4 8.29 6.10 -13.16
C LEU A 4 7.20 5.07 -13.41
N ALA A 5 7.50 4.09 -14.26
CA ALA A 5 6.59 2.98 -14.51
C ALA A 5 6.34 2.18 -13.21
N PRO A 6 5.09 1.75 -12.95
CA PRO A 6 4.78 0.90 -11.80
C PRO A 6 5.64 -0.37 -11.74
N ARG A 7 5.92 -0.83 -10.52
CA ARG A 7 6.67 -2.06 -10.24
C ARG A 7 5.73 -3.09 -9.65
N ALA A 8 5.79 -4.32 -10.16
CA ALA A 8 5.00 -5.41 -9.62
C ALA A 8 5.42 -5.73 -8.17
N PRO A 9 4.47 -6.02 -7.28
CA PRO A 9 4.78 -6.52 -5.94
C PRO A 9 5.15 -8.00 -5.99
N HIS A 10 5.73 -8.51 -4.90
CA HIS A 10 5.96 -9.95 -4.72
C HIS A 10 4.66 -10.70 -4.44
N ARG A 11 3.75 -10.06 -3.70
CA ARG A 11 2.40 -10.56 -3.45
C ARG A 11 1.45 -9.42 -3.15
N THR A 12 0.17 -9.62 -3.46
CA THR A 12 -0.93 -8.74 -3.05
C THR A 12 -1.87 -9.52 -2.17
N VAL A 13 -2.27 -8.95 -1.03
CA VAL A 13 -3.26 -9.55 -0.13
C VAL A 13 -4.46 -8.62 0.02
N ARG A 14 -5.61 -9.20 0.35
CA ARG A 14 -6.82 -8.43 0.71
C ARG A 14 -6.97 -8.41 2.22
N TYR A 15 -7.18 -7.24 2.81
CA TYR A 15 -7.50 -7.12 4.24
C TYR A 15 -9.00 -6.94 4.49
N GLY A 16 -9.80 -6.94 3.42
CA GLY A 16 -11.25 -6.83 3.48
C GLY A 16 -11.93 -7.09 2.13
N PRO A 17 -13.27 -7.10 2.10
CA PRO A 17 -14.07 -7.48 0.94
C PRO A 17 -14.09 -6.43 -0.18
N HIS A 18 -13.78 -5.16 0.10
CA HIS A 18 -13.82 -4.11 -0.91
C HIS A 18 -12.64 -4.24 -1.91
N PRO A 19 -12.81 -3.90 -3.20
CA PRO A 19 -11.73 -3.97 -4.18
C PRO A 19 -10.48 -3.16 -3.82
N SER A 20 -10.66 -2.01 -3.16
CA SER A 20 -9.56 -1.15 -2.67
C SER A 20 -8.96 -1.58 -1.32
N GLN A 21 -9.38 -2.70 -0.74
CA GLN A 21 -8.82 -3.18 0.54
C GLN A 21 -7.66 -4.14 0.30
N LEU A 22 -6.57 -3.59 -0.23
CA LEU A 22 -5.41 -4.33 -0.71
C LEU A 22 -4.12 -3.88 -0.02
N ILE A 23 -3.17 -4.80 0.14
CA ILE A 23 -1.77 -4.50 0.49
C ILE A 23 -0.87 -5.22 -0.50
N ASP A 24 0.01 -4.46 -1.14
CA ASP A 24 1.09 -4.96 -1.98
C ASP A 24 2.36 -5.08 -1.15
N TYR A 25 2.97 -6.27 -1.13
CA TYR A 25 4.24 -6.49 -0.44
C TYR A 25 5.41 -6.45 -1.41
N HIS A 26 6.36 -5.56 -1.15
CA HIS A 26 7.68 -5.56 -1.77
C HIS A 26 8.69 -6.03 -0.73
N LEU A 27 9.35 -7.15 -1.00
CA LEU A 27 10.22 -7.83 -0.05
C LEU A 27 11.68 -7.71 -0.51
N PRO A 28 12.63 -7.62 0.44
CA PRO A 28 14.04 -7.67 0.11
C PRO A 28 14.48 -9.10 -0.19
N ASP A 29 15.65 -9.25 -0.80
CA ASP A 29 16.32 -10.54 -0.84
C ASP A 29 16.84 -10.87 0.57
N GLY A 30 16.41 -12.00 1.15
CA GLY A 30 16.83 -12.44 2.48
C GLY A 30 16.00 -11.87 3.65
N THR A 31 16.59 -11.84 4.84
CA THR A 31 15.90 -11.40 6.07
C THR A 31 15.72 -9.89 6.10
N PRO A 32 14.49 -9.36 6.26
CA PRO A 32 14.26 -7.91 6.29
C PRO A 32 14.93 -7.23 7.50
N GLY A 33 15.61 -6.11 7.25
CA GLY A 33 16.18 -5.26 8.32
C GLY A 33 15.16 -4.33 8.98
N LEU A 34 14.09 -3.97 8.25
CA LEU A 34 13.01 -3.10 8.73
C LEU A 34 11.69 -3.47 8.04
N ARG A 35 10.57 -3.24 8.73
CA ARG A 35 9.21 -3.29 8.17
C ARG A 35 8.68 -1.87 7.99
N VAL A 36 8.20 -1.55 6.78
CA VAL A 36 7.73 -0.21 6.41
C VAL A 36 6.34 -0.29 5.81
N THR A 37 5.35 0.36 6.41
CA THR A 37 4.01 0.51 5.81
C THR A 37 3.91 1.86 5.12
N ILE A 38 3.53 1.86 3.85
CA ILE A 38 3.36 3.08 3.04
C ILE A 38 1.89 3.28 2.75
N LEU A 39 1.39 4.48 3.09
CA LEU A 39 0.11 4.99 2.63
C LEU A 39 0.37 5.99 1.51
N HIS A 40 -0.28 5.78 0.38
CA HIS A 40 -0.12 6.65 -0.77
C HIS A 40 -0.93 7.95 -0.60
N GLY A 41 -0.52 9.01 -1.31
CA GLY A 41 -1.19 10.31 -1.30
C GLY A 41 -2.15 10.47 -2.49
N GLY A 42 -2.45 11.72 -2.87
CA GLY A 42 -3.30 12.02 -4.04
C GLY A 42 -4.66 12.63 -3.70
N PHE A 43 -4.75 13.38 -2.59
CA PHE A 43 -5.99 14.01 -2.14
C PHE A 43 -7.18 13.04 -2.02
N TRP A 44 -6.90 11.77 -1.67
CA TRP A 44 -7.91 10.71 -1.53
C TRP A 44 -8.79 10.53 -2.78
N ARG A 45 -8.31 10.89 -3.98
CA ARG A 45 -9.08 10.80 -5.23
C ARG A 45 -8.92 9.42 -5.85
N GLU A 46 -9.99 8.88 -6.43
CA GLU A 46 -9.96 7.61 -7.18
C GLU A 46 -8.91 7.57 -8.32
N ALA A 47 -8.53 8.72 -8.88
CA ALA A 47 -7.55 8.81 -9.95
C ALA A 47 -6.11 8.40 -9.55
N TYR A 48 -5.82 8.27 -8.24
CA TYR A 48 -4.52 7.88 -7.73
C TYR A 48 -4.68 6.69 -6.78
N ASP A 49 -4.19 5.54 -7.20
CA ASP A 49 -4.14 4.31 -6.40
C ASP A 49 -2.71 4.05 -5.91
N ARG A 50 -2.51 3.04 -5.07
CA ARG A 50 -1.19 2.70 -4.51
C ARG A 50 -0.09 2.48 -5.55
N THR A 51 -0.43 2.09 -6.77
CA THR A 51 0.56 1.68 -7.79
C THR A 51 1.51 2.82 -8.15
N HIS A 52 1.10 4.07 -7.97
CA HIS A 52 1.95 5.22 -8.25
C HIS A 52 3.16 5.37 -7.31
N LEU A 53 3.13 4.74 -6.12
CA LEU A 53 4.27 4.66 -5.21
C LEU A 53 4.99 3.29 -5.25
N SER A 54 4.57 2.36 -6.11
CA SER A 54 5.27 1.09 -6.28
C SER A 54 6.76 1.21 -6.65
N PRO A 55 7.23 2.25 -7.39
CA PRO A 55 8.66 2.45 -7.59
C PRO A 55 9.43 2.75 -6.30
N LEU A 56 8.83 3.53 -5.38
CA LEU A 56 9.42 3.82 -4.06
C LEU A 56 9.46 2.55 -3.21
N ALA A 57 8.36 1.79 -3.18
CA ALA A 57 8.30 0.53 -2.43
C ALA A 57 9.34 -0.48 -2.92
N ALA A 58 9.51 -0.60 -4.24
CA ALA A 58 10.55 -1.45 -4.83
C ALA A 58 11.97 -0.95 -4.51
N ALA A 59 12.20 0.37 -4.47
CA ALA A 59 13.49 0.93 -4.10
C ALA A 59 13.85 0.63 -2.64
N LEU A 60 12.92 0.84 -1.70
CA LEU A 60 13.11 0.50 -0.29
C LEU A 60 13.35 -1.01 -0.08
N ALA A 61 12.67 -1.86 -0.85
CA ALA A 61 12.91 -3.30 -0.81
C ALA A 61 14.32 -3.67 -1.24
N ARG A 62 14.87 -3.02 -2.27
CA ARG A 62 16.27 -3.20 -2.68
C ARG A 62 17.27 -2.78 -1.62
N GLU A 63 16.91 -1.84 -0.75
CA GLU A 63 17.71 -1.40 0.40
C GLU A 63 17.47 -2.27 1.67
N GLY A 64 16.82 -3.43 1.55
CA GLY A 64 16.68 -4.37 2.65
C GLY A 64 15.41 -4.23 3.51
N CYS A 65 14.46 -3.37 3.12
CA CYS A 65 13.20 -3.20 3.84
C CYS A 65 12.11 -4.17 3.34
N ALA A 66 11.34 -4.78 4.24
CA ALA A 66 10.04 -5.33 3.87
C ALA A 66 9.01 -4.19 3.83
N VAL A 67 8.36 -3.98 2.69
CA VAL A 67 7.44 -2.87 2.47
C VAL A 67 6.02 -3.38 2.24
N ALA A 68 5.06 -2.83 2.98
CA ALA A 68 3.63 -3.01 2.79
C ALA A 68 3.04 -1.71 2.20
N LEU A 69 2.85 -1.69 0.90
CA LEU A 69 2.25 -0.58 0.16
C LEU A 69 0.72 -0.78 0.14
N ALA A 70 0.00 -0.02 0.95
CA ALA A 70 -1.41 -0.25 1.18
C ALA A 70 -2.31 0.60 0.29
N GLU A 71 -3.43 0.01 -0.13
CA GLU A 71 -4.58 0.66 -0.73
C GLU A 71 -5.68 0.86 0.30
N TYR A 72 -6.49 1.89 0.12
CA TYR A 72 -7.66 2.16 0.96
C TYR A 72 -8.80 2.72 0.12
N ARG A 73 -10.04 2.61 0.61
CA ARG A 73 -11.18 3.25 -0.06
C ARG A 73 -10.96 4.76 -0.17
N ARG A 74 -11.12 5.30 -1.38
CA ARG A 74 -10.91 6.73 -1.71
C ARG A 74 -12.26 7.41 -1.98
N VAL A 75 -12.27 8.73 -2.00
CA VAL A 75 -13.46 9.53 -2.29
C VAL A 75 -13.92 9.25 -3.73
N GLY A 76 -15.18 8.81 -3.87
CA GLY A 76 -15.78 8.36 -5.13
C GLY A 76 -15.82 6.83 -5.30
N GLY A 77 -15.04 6.07 -4.53
CA GLY A 77 -15.02 4.61 -4.53
C GLY A 77 -15.36 4.00 -3.17
N GLY A 78 -16.36 4.55 -2.48
CA GLY A 78 -16.80 4.09 -1.16
C GLY A 78 -15.92 4.51 0.02
N GLY A 79 -14.95 5.41 -0.21
CA GLY A 79 -14.13 6.03 0.83
C GLY A 79 -14.67 7.39 1.30
N GLY A 80 -13.79 8.20 1.88
CA GLY A 80 -14.15 9.39 2.65
C GLY A 80 -14.28 9.07 4.13
N TRP A 81 -14.60 10.08 4.95
CA TRP A 81 -14.87 9.84 6.36
C TRP A 81 -16.22 9.12 6.54
N PRO A 82 -16.32 8.05 7.36
CA PRO A 82 -15.25 7.44 8.18
C PRO A 82 -14.49 6.31 7.48
N ALA A 83 -14.98 5.81 6.35
CA ALA A 83 -14.48 4.62 5.65
C ALA A 83 -12.96 4.59 5.39
N THR A 84 -12.38 5.69 4.90
CA THR A 84 -10.92 5.78 4.66
C THR A 84 -10.13 5.69 5.96
N PHE A 85 -10.63 6.30 7.03
CA PHE A 85 -9.97 6.23 8.34
C PHE A 85 -10.01 4.81 8.90
N GLU A 86 -11.17 4.15 8.83
CA GLU A 86 -11.33 2.75 9.25
C GLU A 86 -10.39 1.81 8.48
N ASP A 87 -10.25 2.01 7.17
CA ASP A 87 -9.32 1.24 6.34
C ASP A 87 -7.88 1.46 6.79
N VAL A 88 -7.46 2.71 7.01
CA VAL A 88 -6.11 3.03 7.50
C VAL A 88 -5.86 2.44 8.88
N SER A 89 -6.82 2.54 9.81
CA SER A 89 -6.71 1.91 11.13
C SER A 89 -6.55 0.39 11.03
N ARG A 90 -7.31 -0.26 10.14
CA ARG A 90 -7.20 -1.70 9.90
C ARG A 90 -5.86 -2.08 9.28
N ILE A 91 -5.35 -1.30 8.33
CA ILE A 91 -4.02 -1.50 7.73
C ILE A 91 -2.93 -1.47 8.80
N VAL A 92 -2.94 -0.48 9.70
CA VAL A 92 -1.92 -0.35 10.76
C VAL A 92 -1.83 -1.61 11.63
N VAL A 93 -2.97 -2.23 11.93
CA VAL A 93 -3.03 -3.45 12.75
C VAL A 93 -2.67 -4.71 11.95
N THR A 94 -3.03 -4.77 10.66
CA THR A 94 -2.96 -6.01 9.87
C THR A 94 -1.75 -6.13 8.95
N ALA A 95 -1.09 -5.02 8.59
CA ALA A 95 -0.04 -5.03 7.56
C ALA A 95 1.14 -5.95 7.87
N TRP A 96 1.43 -6.17 9.16
CA TRP A 96 2.52 -7.03 9.62
C TRP A 96 2.12 -8.00 10.74
N GLY A 97 0.81 -8.13 10.98
CA GLY A 97 0.27 -9.11 11.92
C GLY A 97 0.49 -10.54 11.41
N GLU A 98 0.46 -11.50 12.34
CA GLU A 98 0.44 -12.93 12.03
C GLU A 98 -0.91 -13.37 11.44
#